data_AF-A0A368MEK1-F1
#
_entry.id   AF-A0A368MEK1-F1
#
_cell.length_a   1.000
_cell.length_b   1.000
_cell.length_c   1.000
_cell.angle_alpha   90.00
_cell.angle_beta   90.00
_cell.angle_gamma   90.00
#
_symmetry.space_group_name_H-M   'P 1'
#
loop_
_entity.id
_entity.type
_entity.pdbx_description
1 polymer ?
#
loop_
_entity_poly.entity_id
_entity_poly.type
_entity_poly.pdbx_seq_one_letter_code
_entity_poly.pdbx_strand_id
1 'polypeptide(L)'
;MKSFYYYIFLFFFLFSFCLFGQEKSTQFITIIPSETEEECSAPMDIVLYKNNNEFYEVYGIEEEIYTIELEIYNRFGDKIYYSNNYKNDWKGSSFNSLIGNSQKAPSGTYFYTINIKGTDIKPSTGAIYLAF
;
A
#
# COMPACT_ATOMS: atom_id res chain seq x y z
N MET A 1 -12.12 -41.79 -7.12
CA MET A 1 -12.17 -40.78 -8.19
C MET A 1 -13.54 -40.08 -8.29
N LYS A 2 -14.10 -39.56 -7.19
CA LYS A 2 -15.31 -38.69 -7.19
C LYS A 2 -15.09 -37.34 -6.49
N SER A 3 -13.91 -37.11 -5.91
CA SER A 3 -13.61 -35.91 -5.10
C SER A 3 -13.11 -34.72 -5.94
N PHE A 4 -12.46 -34.97 -7.07
CA PHE A 4 -11.82 -33.91 -7.86
C PHE A 4 -12.80 -32.99 -8.61
N TYR A 5 -13.95 -33.51 -9.03
CA TYR A 5 -14.97 -32.72 -9.73
C TYR A 5 -15.75 -31.79 -8.80
N TYR A 6 -15.80 -32.08 -7.48
CA TYR A 6 -16.51 -31.23 -6.52
C TYR A 6 -15.74 -29.94 -6.23
N TYR A 7 -14.41 -30.00 -6.14
CA TYR A 7 -13.55 -28.84 -5.90
C TYR A 7 -13.55 -27.83 -7.06
N ILE A 8 -13.56 -28.33 -8.30
CA ILE A 8 -13.64 -27.49 -9.51
C ILE A 8 -15.01 -26.82 -9.68
N PHE A 9 -16.10 -27.49 -9.28
CA PHE A 9 -17.44 -26.92 -9.36
C PHE A 9 -17.72 -25.91 -8.23
N LEU A 10 -17.10 -26.08 -7.05
CA LEU A 10 -17.22 -25.13 -5.93
C LEU A 10 -16.42 -23.84 -6.17
N PHE A 11 -15.29 -23.92 -6.90
CA PHE A 11 -14.47 -22.74 -7.22
C PHE A 11 -15.14 -21.83 -8.27
N PHE A 12 -15.94 -22.41 -9.19
CA PHE A 12 -16.67 -21.63 -10.20
C PHE A 12 -17.91 -20.92 -9.65
N PHE A 13 -18.50 -21.39 -8.55
CA PHE A 13 -19.68 -20.76 -7.95
C PHE A 13 -19.32 -19.55 -7.06
N LEU A 14 -18.09 -19.49 -6.55
CA LEU A 14 -17.59 -18.38 -5.71
C LEU A 14 -17.17 -17.14 -6.51
N PHE A 15 -17.01 -17.22 -7.83
CA PHE A 15 -16.67 -16.06 -8.65
C PHE A 15 -17.90 -15.23 -9.09
N SER A 16 -19.13 -15.71 -8.83
CA SER A 16 -20.35 -15.06 -9.35
C SER A 16 -21.08 -14.13 -8.37
N PHE A 17 -20.55 -13.91 -7.17
CA PHE A 17 -21.13 -12.97 -6.18
C PHE A 17 -20.18 -11.83 -5.84
N CYS A 18 -19.65 -11.15 -6.87
CA CYS A 18 -19.08 -9.81 -6.72
C CYS A 18 -19.70 -8.81 -7.73
N LEU A 19 -20.92 -9.09 -8.20
CA LEU A 19 -21.67 -8.22 -9.09
C LEU A 19 -23.08 -8.01 -8.55
N PHE A 20 -23.27 -7.55 -7.32
CA PHE A 20 -24.50 -6.84 -6.99
C PHE A 20 -24.21 -5.78 -5.93
N GLY A 21 -24.25 -4.53 -6.38
CA GLY A 21 -24.17 -3.34 -5.55
C GLY A 21 -25.31 -3.28 -4.53
N GLN A 22 -25.08 -2.46 -3.51
CA GLN A 22 -25.94 -2.27 -2.36
C GLN A 22 -27.35 -1.79 -2.73
N GLU A 23 -28.38 -2.39 -2.13
CA GLU A 23 -29.60 -1.69 -1.74
C GLU A 23 -30.10 -2.18 -0.38
N LYS A 24 -30.40 -1.23 0.52
CA LYS A 24 -30.94 -1.45 1.86
C LYS A 24 -32.44 -1.74 1.77
N SER A 25 -32.96 -2.80 2.43
CA SER A 25 -34.24 -2.80 3.16
C SER A 25 -34.63 -4.18 3.73
N THR A 26 -35.07 -4.16 4.99
CA THR A 26 -35.87 -5.15 5.75
C THR A 26 -35.14 -6.39 6.34
N GLN A 27 -35.11 -6.44 7.67
CA GLN A 27 -34.55 -7.52 8.51
C GLN A 27 -35.44 -8.78 8.53
N PHE A 28 -34.82 -9.95 8.41
CA PHE A 28 -35.28 -11.18 9.05
C PHE A 28 -34.11 -11.77 9.84
N ILE A 29 -34.23 -11.79 11.17
CA ILE A 29 -33.26 -12.42 12.06
C ILE A 29 -33.35 -13.94 11.82
N THR A 30 -32.32 -14.50 11.19
CA THR A 30 -32.06 -15.94 11.22
C THR A 30 -30.80 -16.11 12.05
N ILE A 31 -30.90 -16.82 13.17
CA ILE A 31 -29.77 -17.17 14.01
C ILE A 31 -28.88 -18.12 13.19
N ILE A 32 -27.71 -17.66 12.75
CA ILE A 32 -26.69 -18.50 12.12
C ILE A 32 -25.53 -18.63 13.13
N PRO A 33 -25.09 -19.86 13.47
CA PRO A 33 -24.00 -20.09 14.40
C PRO A 33 -22.66 -19.67 13.78
N SER A 34 -21.80 -19.11 14.63
CA SER A 34 -20.44 -18.65 14.36
C SER A 34 -20.31 -17.68 13.18
N GLU A 35 -20.29 -16.39 13.52
CA GLU A 35 -19.50 -15.41 12.78
C GLU A 35 -18.05 -15.93 12.75
N THR A 36 -17.68 -16.69 11.72
CA THR A 36 -16.35 -16.48 11.17
C THR A 36 -16.50 -15.20 10.39
N GLU A 37 -16.12 -14.09 11.04
CA GLU A 37 -15.86 -12.86 10.32
C GLU A 37 -14.83 -13.23 9.24
N GLU A 38 -15.30 -13.46 8.02
CA GLU A 38 -14.45 -13.24 6.87
C GLU A 38 -14.21 -11.73 6.88
N GLU A 39 -13.19 -11.30 7.62
CA GLU A 39 -12.58 -10.02 7.37
C GLU A 39 -12.32 -10.00 5.87
N CYS A 40 -13.04 -9.13 5.16
CA CYS A 40 -12.61 -8.67 3.87
C CYS A 40 -11.27 -7.99 4.14
N SER A 41 -10.20 -8.79 4.17
CA SER A 41 -8.84 -8.31 4.25
C SER A 41 -8.64 -7.60 2.92
N ALA A 42 -9.02 -6.32 2.90
CA ALA A 42 -8.72 -5.45 1.78
C ALA A 42 -7.23 -5.67 1.51
N PRO A 43 -6.82 -5.85 0.25
CA PRO A 43 -5.40 -6.01 -0.05
C PRO A 43 -4.67 -4.87 0.66
N MET A 44 -3.80 -5.24 1.59
CA MET A 44 -3.10 -4.28 2.42
C MET A 44 -2.32 -3.37 1.48
N ASP A 45 -2.78 -2.13 1.32
CA ASP A 45 -2.15 -1.21 0.39
C ASP A 45 -0.70 -0.95 0.83
N ILE A 46 0.23 -1.00 -0.14
CA ILE A 46 1.62 -0.63 0.10
C ILE A 46 1.66 0.89 0.28
N VAL A 47 2.06 1.36 1.46
CA VAL A 47 1.99 2.79 1.80
C VAL A 47 3.25 3.28 2.49
N LEU A 48 3.60 4.54 2.25
CA LEU A 48 4.67 5.23 2.97
C LEU A 48 4.08 6.02 4.15
N TYR A 49 4.59 5.80 5.36
CA TYR A 49 4.15 6.52 6.57
C TYR A 49 5.33 6.94 7.45
N LYS A 50 5.16 7.96 8.29
CA LYS A 50 6.20 8.39 9.26
C LYS A 50 6.05 7.58 10.54
N ASN A 51 7.10 6.89 10.99
CA ASN A 51 7.14 6.16 12.25
C ASN A 51 7.49 7.06 13.45
N ASN A 52 7.45 6.50 14.66
CA ASN A 52 7.76 7.21 15.91
C ASN A 52 9.24 7.62 16.03
N ASN A 53 10.13 6.99 15.27
CA ASN A 53 11.56 7.28 15.23
C ASN A 53 11.91 8.32 14.14
N GLU A 54 10.89 8.98 13.58
CA GLU A 54 10.97 9.98 12.51
C GLU A 54 11.48 9.50 11.15
N PHE A 55 11.50 8.19 10.94
CA PHE A 55 11.76 7.59 9.64
C PHE A 55 10.47 7.45 8.85
N TYR A 56 10.57 7.51 7.53
CA TYR A 56 9.47 7.13 6.64
C TYR A 56 9.61 5.65 6.29
N GLU A 57 8.59 4.84 6.55
CA GLU A 57 8.64 3.40 6.36
C GLU A 57 7.60 2.95 5.34
N VAL A 58 7.94 1.93 4.57
CA VAL A 58 7.00 1.25 3.67
C VAL A 58 6.27 0.16 4.46
N TYR A 59 4.95 0.32 4.59
CA TYR A 59 4.05 -0.72 5.07
C TYR A 59 3.54 -1.57 3.89
N GLY A 60 3.02 -2.76 4.17
CA GLY A 60 2.37 -3.58 3.15
C GLY A 60 3.26 -4.65 2.50
N ILE A 61 4.56 -4.71 2.85
CA ILE A 61 5.51 -5.65 2.23
C ILE A 61 6.68 -6.01 3.16
N GLU A 62 7.24 -7.21 2.97
CA GLU A 62 8.43 -7.69 3.68
C GLU A 62 9.72 -7.24 2.97
N GLU A 63 10.39 -6.20 3.49
CA GLU A 63 11.61 -5.62 2.89
C GLU A 63 12.84 -6.54 2.91
N GLU A 64 12.79 -7.63 3.68
CA GLU A 64 13.84 -8.66 3.73
C GLU A 64 13.80 -9.56 2.49
N ILE A 65 12.62 -9.69 1.87
CA ILE A 65 12.38 -10.54 0.71
C ILE A 65 12.45 -9.73 -0.59
N TYR A 66 11.95 -8.48 -0.55
CA TYR A 66 11.79 -7.66 -1.75
C TYR A 66 12.74 -6.47 -1.81
N THR A 67 13.14 -6.11 -3.03
CA THR A 67 13.88 -4.86 -3.26
C THR A 67 12.89 -3.73 -3.54
N ILE A 68 12.87 -2.75 -2.64
CA ILE A 68 11.98 -1.58 -2.72
C ILE A 68 12.70 -0.43 -3.42
N GLU A 69 12.10 0.10 -4.47
CA GLU A 69 12.50 1.37 -5.07
C GLU A 69 11.56 2.47 -4.60
N LEU A 70 12.13 3.50 -3.98
CA LEU A 70 11.41 4.65 -3.46
C LEU A 70 11.82 5.91 -4.21
N GLU A 71 10.84 6.62 -4.74
CA GLU A 71 10.99 7.93 -5.36
C GLU A 71 10.07 8.93 -4.68
N ILE A 72 10.57 10.15 -4.43
CA ILE A 72 9.79 11.21 -3.80
C ILE A 72 9.97 12.50 -4.60
N TYR A 73 8.87 13.18 -4.81
CA TYR A 73 8.72 14.36 -5.65
C TYR A 73 8.15 15.52 -4.85
N ASN A 74 8.61 16.74 -5.15
CA ASN A 74 7.95 17.94 -4.65
C ASN A 74 6.62 18.19 -5.41
N ARG A 75 5.88 19.23 -5.01
CA ARG A 75 4.60 19.59 -5.66
C ARG A 75 4.71 20.03 -7.12
N PHE A 76 5.91 20.31 -7.61
CA PHE A 76 6.18 20.73 -8.98
C PHE A 76 6.63 19.55 -9.86
N GLY A 77 6.75 18.35 -9.29
CA GLY A 77 7.19 17.16 -10.00
C GLY A 77 8.71 16.97 -10.02
N ASP A 78 9.49 17.77 -9.29
CA ASP A 78 10.93 17.53 -9.19
C ASP A 78 11.21 16.42 -8.19
N LYS A 79 12.05 15.45 -8.60
CA LYS A 79 12.51 14.38 -7.71
C LYS A 79 13.43 14.97 -6.64
N ILE A 80 13.06 14.81 -5.38
CA ILE A 80 13.82 15.27 -4.21
C ILE A 80 14.53 14.13 -3.48
N TYR A 81 14.01 12.90 -3.63
CA TYR A 81 14.57 11.69 -3.04
C TYR A 81 14.45 10.50 -3.98
N TYR A 82 15.50 9.67 -3.97
CA TYR A 82 15.58 8.41 -4.68
C TYR A 82 16.36 7.39 -3.87
N SER A 83 15.82 6.19 -3.74
CA SER A 83 16.56 5.01 -3.33
C SER A 83 16.15 3.81 -4.16
N ASN A 84 17.14 3.13 -4.73
CA ASN A 84 16.94 1.94 -5.57
C ASN A 84 16.72 0.67 -4.73
N ASN A 85 17.09 0.71 -3.45
CA ASN A 85 16.95 -0.38 -2.48
C ASN A 85 16.69 0.25 -1.11
N TYR A 86 15.48 0.76 -0.94
CA TYR A 86 15.06 1.51 0.22
C TYR A 86 15.03 0.62 1.47
N LYS A 87 15.56 1.15 2.59
CA LYS A 87 15.78 0.43 3.85
C LYS A 87 15.07 1.07 5.03
N ASN A 88 13.96 1.77 4.77
CA ASN A 88 13.17 2.41 5.82
C ASN A 88 13.98 3.39 6.69
N ASP A 89 14.98 4.04 6.09
CA ASP A 89 16.03 4.80 6.78
C ASP A 89 16.01 6.31 6.46
N TRP A 90 15.07 6.77 5.62
CA TRP A 90 14.98 8.18 5.25
C TRP A 90 14.21 9.00 6.27
N LYS A 91 14.76 10.18 6.60
CA LYS A 91 14.21 11.13 7.60
C LYS A 91 13.66 12.43 7.00
N GLY A 92 13.34 12.45 5.71
CA GLY A 92 12.84 13.67 5.05
C GLY A 92 13.93 14.61 4.50
N SER A 93 15.18 14.17 4.38
CA SER A 93 16.25 14.98 3.77
C SER A 93 16.10 15.07 2.25
N SER A 94 16.32 16.24 1.64
CA SER A 94 16.35 16.39 0.18
C SER A 94 17.78 16.19 -0.36
N PHE A 95 17.96 15.46 -1.46
CA PHE A 95 19.27 15.33 -2.13
C PHE A 95 19.69 16.59 -2.90
N ASN A 96 18.72 17.40 -3.35
CA ASN A 96 19.01 18.50 -4.27
C ASN A 96 19.32 19.80 -3.53
N SER A 97 20.57 20.26 -3.69
CA SER A 97 21.10 21.60 -3.38
C SER A 97 20.31 22.77 -4.00
N LEU A 98 19.26 22.51 -4.78
CA LEU A 98 18.36 23.52 -5.36
C LEU A 98 17.37 24.10 -4.34
N ILE A 99 17.17 23.43 -3.20
CA ILE A 99 16.31 23.91 -2.11
C ILE A 99 17.17 24.48 -0.97
N GLY A 100 18.07 25.40 -1.32
CA GLY A 100 18.95 26.06 -0.35
C GLY A 100 19.91 25.11 0.38
N ASN A 101 20.81 25.67 1.16
CA ASN A 101 21.81 24.90 1.93
C ASN A 101 21.21 24.09 3.11
N SER A 102 19.89 23.83 3.12
CA SER A 102 19.26 23.02 4.15
C SER A 102 19.30 21.54 3.75
N GLN A 103 19.89 20.72 4.63
CA GLN A 103 19.89 19.26 4.48
C GLN A 103 18.48 18.64 4.56
N LYS A 104 17.45 19.43 4.89
CA LYS A 104 16.05 19.03 5.04
C LYS A 104 15.20 19.71 3.97
N ALA A 105 14.25 18.96 3.41
CA ALA A 105 13.25 19.53 2.52
C ALA A 105 12.39 20.56 3.29
N PRO A 106 11.77 21.57 2.66
CA PRO A 106 10.82 22.45 3.33
C PRO A 106 9.57 21.68 3.77
N SER A 107 8.92 22.15 4.84
CA SER A 107 7.63 21.61 5.27
C SER A 107 6.59 21.76 4.16
N GLY A 108 5.84 20.69 3.86
CA GLY A 108 4.87 20.69 2.77
C GLY A 108 4.44 19.30 2.31
N THR A 109 3.57 19.27 1.32
CA THR A 109 3.10 18.04 0.68
C THR A 109 4.06 17.58 -0.41
N TYR A 110 4.41 16.31 -0.37
CA TYR A 110 5.25 15.61 -1.32
C TYR A 110 4.52 14.38 -1.83
N PHE A 111 4.95 13.88 -2.98
CA PHE A 111 4.36 12.72 -3.64
C PHE A 111 5.40 11.61 -3.71
N TYR A 112 4.98 10.36 -3.50
CA TYR A 112 5.88 9.22 -3.58
C TYR A 112 5.43 8.21 -4.64
N THR A 113 6.39 7.43 -5.09
CA THR A 113 6.19 6.19 -5.84
C THR A 113 7.01 5.09 -5.18
N ILE A 114 6.37 3.97 -4.87
CA ILE A 114 6.97 2.75 -4.36
C ILE A 114 6.84 1.68 -5.43
N ASN A 115 7.96 1.13 -5.87
CA ASN A 115 8.03 0.08 -6.86
C ASN A 115 8.73 -1.16 -6.27
N ILE A 116 8.13 -2.33 -6.46
CA ILE A 116 8.65 -3.60 -5.93
C ILE A 116 9.37 -4.34 -7.05
N LYS A 117 10.71 -4.27 -7.04
CA LYS A 117 11.51 -4.80 -8.14
C LYS A 117 11.37 -6.31 -8.27
N GLY A 118 11.31 -6.77 -9.51
CA GLY A 118 11.22 -8.19 -9.84
C GLY A 118 9.83 -8.79 -9.63
N THR A 119 8.80 -7.95 -9.48
CA THR A 119 7.40 -8.38 -9.35
C THR A 119 6.52 -7.67 -10.37
N ASP A 120 5.35 -8.25 -10.66
CA ASP A 120 4.31 -7.61 -11.48
C ASP A 120 3.35 -6.75 -10.63
N ILE A 121 3.72 -6.45 -9.39
CA ILE A 121 2.94 -5.58 -8.50
C ILE A 121 3.00 -4.16 -9.08
N LYS A 122 1.81 -3.58 -9.31
CA LYS A 122 1.70 -2.21 -9.79
C LYS A 122 2.35 -1.25 -8.77
N PRO A 123 3.17 -0.27 -9.21
CA PRO A 123 3.72 0.72 -8.30
C PRO A 123 2.65 1.42 -7.48
N SER A 124 2.88 1.52 -6.17
CA SER A 124 2.03 2.29 -5.27
C SER A 124 2.43 3.75 -5.28
N THR A 125 1.45 4.64 -5.26
CA THR A 125 1.67 6.09 -5.29
C THR A 125 0.78 6.78 -4.29
N GLY A 126 1.29 7.82 -3.64
CA GLY A 126 0.51 8.58 -2.68
C GLY A 126 1.13 9.92 -2.34
N ALA A 127 0.54 10.58 -1.35
CA ALA A 127 1.02 11.85 -0.81
C ALA A 127 1.46 11.67 0.65
N ILE A 128 2.52 12.39 1.02
CA ILE A 128 3.00 12.52 2.40
C ILE A 128 3.17 14.00 2.74
N TYR A 129 3.01 14.33 4.02
CA TYR A 129 3.36 15.65 4.53
C TYR A 129 4.68 15.56 5.28
N LEU A 130 5.68 16.30 4.83
CA LEU A 130 6.93 16.46 5.56
C LEU A 130 6.79 17.65 6.50
N ALA A 131 7.03 17.43 7.80
CA ALA A 131 7.04 18.47 8.83
C ALA A 131 8.42 18.50 9.50
N PHE A 132 9.07 19.67 9.52
CA PHE A 132 10.39 19.91 10.11
C PHE A 132 10.38 21.04 11.12
#